data_AF-A0A9W9CHP6-F1
#
_entry.id   AF-A0A9W9CHP6-F1
#
_cell.length_a   1.000
_cell.length_b   1.000
_cell.length_c   1.000
_cell.angle_alpha   90.00
_cell.angle_beta   90.00
_cell.angle_gamma   90.00
#
_symmetry.space_group_name_H-M   'P 1'
#
loop_
_entity.id
_entity.type
_entity.pdbx_description
1 polymer ?
#
loop_
_entity_poly.entity_id
_entity_poly.type
_entity_poly.pdbx_seq_one_letter_code
_entity_poly.pdbx_strand_id
1 'polypeptide(L)'
;MEKDPVTKGRLEVLYDTRSEVPGTNIVLLGCTLWSKIPDADVAAVLKKMPEFDEKDGIQDWSIEKHNAEHKRDYKWLLDEINNSQSTTLRPPAGASALPAQASGSATPKSETQLVVVSCFAPELRESLDPWQVDAPWASAYGTNLLDNPPHFSNVKTWISGMTGRTHEFKKGNTTLVSNQRGREGEHVTGLLKDGMSEKQKAGLFDVMRVSKL
;
A
#
# COMPACT_ATOMS: atom_id res chain seq x y z
N MET A 1 -8.76 19.50 -0.11
CA MET A 1 -7.33 19.21 -0.04
C MET A 1 -6.67 19.37 -1.41
N GLU A 2 -7.02 18.58 -2.43
CA GLU A 2 -6.41 18.71 -3.78
C GLU A 2 -6.72 20.04 -4.47
N LYS A 3 -7.96 20.53 -4.33
CA LYS A 3 -8.40 21.82 -4.89
C LYS A 3 -7.84 23.03 -4.14
N ASP A 4 -7.06 22.80 -3.08
CA ASP A 4 -6.44 23.90 -2.35
C ASP A 4 -5.40 24.59 -3.24
N PRO A 5 -5.48 25.92 -3.44
CA PRO A 5 -4.54 26.67 -4.27
C PRO A 5 -3.06 26.46 -3.90
N VAL A 6 -2.75 26.19 -2.63
CA VAL A 6 -1.38 25.99 -2.14
C VAL A 6 -0.73 24.76 -2.78
N THR A 7 -1.51 23.74 -3.13
CA THR A 7 -1.01 22.53 -3.80
C THR A 7 -0.58 22.80 -5.25
N LYS A 8 -1.10 23.86 -5.87
CA LYS A 8 -0.89 24.20 -7.29
C LYS A 8 -1.21 23.05 -8.24
N GLY A 9 -2.20 22.22 -7.90
CA GLY A 9 -2.60 21.05 -8.69
C GLY A 9 -1.56 19.92 -8.70
N ARG A 10 -0.64 19.90 -7.73
CA ARG A 10 0.42 18.88 -7.60
C ARG A 10 0.16 17.85 -6.51
N LEU A 11 -1.07 17.85 -5.98
CA LEU A 11 -1.50 16.88 -4.98
C LEU A 11 -2.58 16.00 -5.59
N GLU A 12 -2.35 14.70 -5.53
CA GLU A 12 -3.34 13.66 -5.79
C GLU A 12 -3.50 12.82 -4.52
N VAL A 13 -4.73 12.62 -4.08
CA VAL A 13 -5.11 11.82 -2.93
C VAL A 13 -5.43 10.42 -3.42
N LEU A 14 -4.71 9.45 -2.86
CA LEU A 14 -4.90 8.05 -3.20
C LEU A 14 -5.89 7.38 -2.22
N TYR A 15 -7.18 7.56 -2.49
CA TYR A 15 -8.28 6.97 -1.72
C TYR A 15 -9.29 6.38 -2.70
N ASP A 16 -9.20 5.06 -2.91
CA ASP A 16 -9.84 4.36 -4.03
C ASP A 16 -9.47 4.98 -5.39
N THR A 17 -8.20 5.35 -5.53
CA THR A 17 -7.68 6.05 -6.70
C THR A 17 -6.70 5.17 -7.48
N ARG A 18 -6.94 5.06 -8.79
CA ARG A 18 -5.98 4.57 -9.78
C ARG A 18 -5.31 5.77 -10.45
N SER A 19 -3.98 5.83 -10.41
CA SER A 19 -3.19 6.90 -11.04
C SER A 19 -2.10 6.32 -11.94
N GLU A 20 -2.02 6.81 -13.17
CA GLU A 20 -0.96 6.44 -14.11
C GLU A 20 0.17 7.45 -14.02
N VAL A 21 1.39 7.00 -13.73
CA VAL A 21 2.53 7.91 -13.55
C VAL A 21 3.02 8.38 -14.93
N PRO A 22 2.91 9.69 -15.25
CA PRO A 22 3.21 10.19 -16.60
C PRO A 22 4.65 9.87 -17.05
N GLY A 23 4.79 9.41 -18.29
CA GLY A 23 6.10 9.08 -18.87
C GLY A 23 6.71 7.76 -18.38
N THR A 24 5.96 6.94 -17.64
CA THR A 24 6.40 5.62 -17.16
C THR A 24 5.37 4.54 -17.49
N ASN A 25 5.69 3.27 -17.20
CA ASN A 25 4.75 2.15 -17.23
C ASN A 25 4.19 1.81 -15.84
N ILE A 26 4.26 2.74 -14.88
CA ILE A 26 3.84 2.52 -13.50
C ILE A 26 2.38 2.96 -13.32
N VAL A 27 1.61 2.08 -12.69
CA VAL A 27 0.25 2.38 -12.21
C VAL A 27 0.25 2.30 -10.70
N LEU A 28 -0.21 3.37 -10.06
CA LEU A 28 -0.45 3.44 -8.63
C LEU A 28 -1.91 3.08 -8.36
N LEU A 29 -2.14 2.12 -7.48
CA LEU A 29 -3.44 1.88 -6.87
C LEU A 29 -3.34 2.27 -5.41
N GLY A 30 -4.14 3.22 -4.94
CA GLY A 30 -4.13 3.54 -3.52
C GLY A 30 -5.50 3.62 -2.89
N CYS A 31 -5.55 3.11 -1.66
CA CYS A 31 -6.72 3.02 -0.81
C CYS A 31 -6.25 3.06 0.65
N THR A 32 -7.16 3.23 1.59
CA THR A 32 -6.79 3.10 3.01
C THR A 32 -6.38 1.66 3.32
N LEU A 33 -7.08 0.69 2.72
CA LEU A 33 -7.05 -0.73 3.06
C LEU A 33 -7.12 -0.89 4.57
N TRP A 34 -8.26 -0.59 5.17
CA TRP A 34 -8.44 -0.79 6.62
C TRP A 34 -8.00 -2.20 7.04
N SER A 35 -7.53 -2.33 8.28
CA SER A 35 -7.18 -3.64 8.83
C SER A 35 -8.41 -4.56 8.98
N LYS A 36 -8.18 -5.87 9.14
CA LYS A 36 -9.25 -6.84 9.36
C LYS A 36 -9.12 -7.43 10.75
N ILE A 37 -10.03 -7.05 11.64
CA ILE A 37 -10.03 -7.49 13.03
C ILE A 37 -10.94 -8.72 13.16
N PRO A 38 -10.40 -9.93 13.42
CA PRO A 38 -11.22 -11.11 13.65
C PRO A 38 -11.90 -11.07 15.01
N ASP A 39 -13.02 -11.78 15.16
CA ASP A 39 -13.81 -11.81 16.41
C ASP A 39 -12.98 -12.18 17.65
N ALA A 40 -11.99 -13.06 17.48
CA ALA A 40 -11.09 -13.49 18.55
C ALA A 40 -10.22 -12.35 19.13
N ASP A 41 -9.96 -11.31 18.34
CA ASP A 41 -9.05 -10.21 18.70
C ASP A 41 -9.80 -8.97 19.22
N VAL A 42 -11.12 -8.90 18.98
CA VAL A 42 -11.95 -7.70 19.24
C VAL A 42 -11.76 -7.16 20.65
N ALA A 43 -11.80 -8.01 21.68
CA ALA A 43 -11.67 -7.57 23.06
C ALA A 43 -10.30 -6.92 23.35
N ALA A 44 -9.22 -7.43 22.73
CA ALA A 44 -7.89 -6.86 22.90
C ALA A 44 -7.73 -5.55 22.12
N VAL A 45 -8.28 -5.50 20.89
CA VAL A 45 -8.27 -4.32 20.04
C VAL A 45 -9.02 -3.16 20.68
N LEU A 46 -10.27 -3.37 21.10
CA LEU A 46 -11.09 -2.35 21.77
C LEU A 46 -10.41 -1.76 23.01
N LYS A 47 -9.66 -2.59 23.75
CA LYS A 47 -8.94 -2.16 24.94
C LYS A 47 -7.67 -1.37 24.63
N LYS A 48 -7.01 -1.65 23.51
CA LYS A 48 -5.66 -1.17 23.22
C LYS A 48 -5.62 -0.01 22.23
N MET A 49 -6.59 0.03 21.32
CA MET A 49 -6.57 0.92 20.17
C MET A 49 -7.42 2.16 20.45
N PRO A 50 -6.79 3.35 20.49
CA PRO A 50 -7.46 4.58 20.90
C PRO A 50 -8.60 5.00 19.96
N GLU A 51 -8.56 4.60 18.69
CA GLU A 51 -9.61 4.93 17.72
C GLU A 51 -10.98 4.35 18.08
N PHE A 52 -11.03 3.30 18.92
CA PHE A 52 -12.27 2.69 19.39
C PHE A 52 -12.65 3.11 20.82
N ASP A 53 -11.92 4.05 21.43
CA ASP A 53 -12.29 4.58 22.73
C ASP A 53 -13.65 5.28 22.65
N GLU A 54 -14.54 4.98 23.60
CA GLU A 54 -15.93 5.49 23.60
C GLU A 54 -16.00 7.01 23.75
N LYS A 55 -15.02 7.62 24.43
CA LYS A 55 -15.04 9.04 24.78
C LYS A 55 -14.17 9.86 23.84
N ASP A 56 -12.94 9.41 23.62
CA ASP A 56 -11.89 10.17 22.92
C ASP A 56 -11.55 9.58 21.54
N GLY A 57 -12.18 8.46 21.16
CA GLY A 57 -11.98 7.78 19.87
C GLY A 57 -12.76 8.39 18.70
N ILE A 58 -12.76 7.68 17.57
CA ILE A 58 -13.46 8.12 16.37
C ILE A 58 -14.97 7.94 16.59
N GLN A 59 -15.72 9.03 16.52
CA GLN A 59 -17.17 9.01 16.71
C GLN A 59 -17.88 8.11 15.69
N ASP A 60 -18.84 7.32 16.17
CA ASP A 60 -19.61 6.35 15.38
C ASP A 60 -18.72 5.37 14.58
N TRP A 61 -17.61 4.93 15.18
CA TRP A 61 -16.67 3.98 14.59
C TRP A 61 -16.64 2.66 15.38
N SER A 62 -17.37 1.67 14.88
CA SER A 62 -17.38 0.32 15.46
C SER A 62 -16.44 -0.64 14.72
N ILE A 63 -16.15 -1.79 15.34
CA ILE A 63 -15.38 -2.87 14.70
C ILE A 63 -16.07 -3.37 13.44
N GLU A 64 -17.40 -3.46 13.44
CA GLU A 64 -18.18 -3.90 12.29
C GLU A 64 -18.03 -2.89 11.14
N LYS A 65 -18.08 -1.59 11.43
CA LYS A 65 -17.88 -0.53 10.43
C LYS A 65 -16.46 -0.55 9.88
N HIS A 66 -15.46 -0.67 10.75
CA HIS A 66 -14.05 -0.82 10.37
C HIS A 66 -13.84 -2.01 9.42
N ASN A 67 -14.38 -3.18 9.78
CA ASN A 67 -14.28 -4.39 8.96
C ASN A 67 -15.12 -4.30 7.67
N ALA A 68 -16.21 -3.54 7.65
CA ALA A 68 -16.97 -3.26 6.43
C ALA A 68 -16.17 -2.38 5.47
N GLU A 69 -15.46 -1.37 5.97
CA GLU A 69 -14.56 -0.53 5.18
C GLU A 69 -13.37 -1.33 4.63
N HIS A 70 -12.81 -2.26 5.42
CA HIS A 70 -11.82 -3.22 4.90
C HIS A 70 -12.35 -4.01 3.71
N LYS A 71 -13.59 -4.53 3.80
CA LYS A 71 -14.21 -5.29 2.69
C LYS A 71 -14.42 -4.41 1.46
N ARG A 72 -14.80 -3.14 1.63
CA ARG A 72 -14.96 -2.17 0.53
C ARG A 72 -13.62 -1.94 -0.18
N ASP A 73 -12.58 -1.56 0.57
CA ASP A 73 -11.24 -1.31 0.05
C ASP A 73 -10.67 -2.54 -0.65
N TYR A 74 -10.80 -3.72 -0.02
CA TYR A 74 -10.33 -4.99 -0.55
C TYR A 74 -11.01 -5.32 -1.89
N LYS A 75 -12.33 -5.14 -1.97
CA LYS A 75 -13.07 -5.37 -3.22
C LYS A 75 -12.61 -4.42 -4.32
N TRP A 76 -12.54 -3.12 -4.02
CA TRP A 76 -12.08 -2.12 -5.00
C TRP A 76 -10.68 -2.45 -5.52
N LEU A 77 -9.75 -2.78 -4.61
CA LEU A 77 -8.38 -3.10 -4.97
C LEU A 77 -8.28 -4.34 -5.86
N LEU A 78 -9.04 -5.40 -5.56
CA LEU A 78 -9.10 -6.59 -6.40
C LEU A 78 -9.66 -6.27 -7.79
N ASP A 79 -10.73 -5.48 -7.87
CA ASP A 79 -11.35 -5.12 -9.14
C ASP A 79 -10.35 -4.34 -10.02
N GLU A 80 -9.58 -3.40 -9.44
CA GLU A 80 -8.55 -2.63 -10.16
C GLU A 80 -7.34 -3.47 -10.62
N ILE A 81 -6.91 -4.41 -9.77
CA ILE A 81 -5.84 -5.36 -10.13
C ILE A 81 -6.29 -6.23 -11.31
N ASN A 82 -7.51 -6.75 -11.27
CA ASN A 82 -8.07 -7.61 -12.32
C ASN A 82 -8.31 -6.84 -13.62
N ASN A 83 -8.79 -5.59 -13.55
CA ASN A 83 -8.95 -4.72 -14.72
C ASN A 83 -7.61 -4.50 -15.43
N SER A 84 -6.53 -4.36 -14.66
CA SER A 84 -5.18 -4.18 -15.19
C SER A 84 -4.66 -5.44 -15.92
N GLN A 85 -5.10 -6.62 -15.53
CA GLN A 85 -4.80 -7.88 -16.23
C GLN A 85 -5.60 -8.05 -17.54
N SER A 86 -6.79 -7.45 -17.63
CA SER A 86 -7.60 -7.50 -18.86
C SER A 86 -7.03 -6.61 -19.97
N THR A 87 -6.44 -5.48 -19.61
CA THR A 87 -5.81 -4.53 -20.55
C THR A 87 -4.52 -5.04 -21.19
N THR A 88 -3.83 -6.01 -20.59
CA THR A 88 -2.64 -6.65 -21.20
C THR A 88 -3.00 -7.73 -22.22
N LEU A 89 -4.26 -8.19 -22.26
CA LEU A 89 -4.73 -9.28 -23.13
C LEU A 89 -5.64 -8.84 -24.28
N ARG A 90 -5.96 -7.54 -24.42
CA ARG A 90 -6.83 -7.06 -25.51
C ARG A 90 -5.98 -6.63 -26.72
N PRO A 91 -5.97 -7.36 -27.86
CA PRO A 91 -5.58 -6.75 -29.12
C PRO A 91 -6.55 -5.59 -29.39
N PRO A 92 -6.09 -4.46 -29.95
CA PRO A 92 -6.96 -3.31 -30.16
C PRO A 92 -8.13 -3.70 -31.06
N ALA A 93 -9.31 -3.84 -30.46
CA ALA A 93 -10.56 -4.04 -31.16
C ALA A 93 -10.98 -2.69 -31.76
N GLY A 94 -10.74 -2.53 -33.06
CA GLY A 94 -11.29 -1.41 -33.83
C GLY A 94 -10.30 -0.64 -34.70
N ALA A 95 -9.55 -1.32 -35.58
CA ALA A 95 -8.92 -0.66 -36.73
C ALA A 95 -9.25 -1.44 -38.01
N SER A 96 -10.47 -1.26 -38.50
CA SER A 96 -10.77 -1.47 -39.92
C SER A 96 -10.46 -0.17 -40.65
N ALA A 97 -9.30 -0.10 -41.33
CA ALA A 97 -9.09 0.64 -42.59
C ALA A 97 -7.60 0.61 -43.03
N LEU A 98 -7.35 -0.13 -44.13
CA LEU A 98 -6.34 0.02 -45.19
C LEU A 98 -4.82 -0.04 -44.87
N PRO A 99 -3.99 -0.58 -45.79
CA PRO A 99 -2.57 -0.79 -45.55
C PRO A 99 -1.76 0.45 -45.93
N ALA A 100 -1.07 1.04 -44.97
CA ALA A 100 0.04 1.96 -45.23
C ALA A 100 1.32 1.36 -44.64
N GLN A 101 2.22 0.92 -45.53
CA GLN A 101 3.61 0.70 -45.19
C GLN A 101 4.24 2.05 -44.82
N ALA A 102 4.69 2.20 -43.58
CA ALA A 102 5.83 3.06 -43.25
C ALA A 102 6.40 2.67 -41.89
N SER A 103 7.66 2.24 -41.95
CA SER A 103 8.62 2.02 -40.89
C SER A 103 8.44 2.93 -39.67
N GLY A 104 8.17 2.30 -38.53
CA GLY A 104 8.33 2.87 -37.20
C GLY A 104 8.61 1.73 -36.24
N SER A 105 9.81 1.70 -35.67
CA SER A 105 10.20 0.71 -34.67
C SER A 105 9.21 0.74 -33.51
N ALA A 106 8.31 -0.24 -33.45
CA ALA A 106 7.50 -0.47 -32.27
C ALA A 106 8.45 -0.87 -31.14
N THR A 107 8.78 0.10 -30.28
CA THR A 107 9.37 -0.19 -28.98
C THR A 107 8.45 -1.18 -28.27
N PRO A 108 8.99 -2.27 -27.69
CA PRO A 108 8.14 -3.18 -26.93
C PRO A 108 7.49 -2.37 -25.82
N LYS A 109 6.14 -2.30 -25.81
CA LYS A 109 5.39 -1.74 -24.68
C LYS A 109 5.86 -2.50 -23.45
N SER A 110 6.58 -1.81 -22.57
CA SER A 110 7.04 -2.39 -21.32
C SER A 110 5.82 -2.83 -20.50
N GLU A 111 5.90 -4.03 -19.93
CA GLU A 111 4.84 -4.58 -19.09
C GLU A 111 4.46 -3.59 -17.99
N THR A 112 3.16 -3.34 -17.79
CA THR A 112 2.68 -2.39 -16.78
C THR A 112 3.11 -2.84 -15.38
N GLN A 113 3.75 -1.94 -14.64
CA GLN A 113 4.20 -2.18 -13.27
C GLN A 113 3.15 -1.68 -12.29
N LEU A 114 2.51 -2.61 -11.58
CA LEU A 114 1.51 -2.27 -10.59
C LEU A 114 2.15 -2.04 -9.22
N VAL A 115 1.89 -0.86 -8.66
CA VAL A 115 2.32 -0.47 -7.32
C VAL A 115 1.09 -0.16 -6.49
N VAL A 116 0.98 -0.82 -5.34
CA VAL A 116 -0.11 -0.53 -4.39
C VAL A 116 0.43 0.38 -3.29
N VAL A 117 -0.36 1.38 -2.89
CA VAL A 117 -0.09 2.28 -1.77
C VAL A 117 -1.26 2.19 -0.80
N SER A 118 -1.00 1.72 0.42
CA SER A 118 -2.04 1.59 1.45
C SER A 118 -1.67 2.26 2.76
N CYS A 119 -2.68 2.61 3.56
CA CYS A 119 -2.46 3.10 4.92
C CYS A 119 -2.08 1.93 5.83
N PHE A 120 -2.89 0.88 5.92
CA PHE A 120 -2.57 -0.28 6.76
C PHE A 120 -1.72 -1.30 6.02
N ALA A 121 -1.00 -2.12 6.79
CA ALA A 121 -0.10 -3.12 6.26
C ALA A 121 -0.89 -4.30 5.63
N PRO A 122 -0.54 -4.75 4.41
CA PRO A 122 -1.15 -5.94 3.79
C PRO A 122 -0.57 -7.25 4.34
N GLU A 123 0.47 -7.15 5.17
CA GLU A 123 1.20 -8.25 5.79
C GLU A 123 1.72 -7.81 7.15
N LEU A 124 1.47 -8.57 8.22
CA LEU A 124 1.86 -8.17 9.58
C LEU A 124 3.24 -8.69 10.01
N ARG A 125 3.60 -9.94 9.64
CA ARG A 125 4.72 -10.67 10.24
C ARG A 125 6.05 -9.93 10.18
N GLU A 126 6.34 -9.33 9.04
CA GLU A 126 7.59 -8.57 8.82
C GLU A 126 7.37 -7.05 8.91
N SER A 127 6.13 -6.58 9.05
CA SER A 127 5.80 -5.15 9.12
C SER A 127 5.67 -4.62 10.55
N LEU A 128 5.50 -5.52 11.53
CA LEU A 128 5.49 -5.23 12.96
C LEU A 128 6.79 -5.65 13.63
N ASP A 129 7.02 -5.20 14.86
CA ASP A 129 8.10 -5.75 15.68
C ASP A 129 7.80 -7.21 16.09
N PRO A 130 8.81 -8.07 16.26
CA PRO A 130 8.60 -9.49 16.55
C PRO A 130 7.71 -9.77 17.77
N TRP A 131 7.78 -8.92 18.80
CA TRP A 131 6.97 -9.07 20.02
C TRP A 131 5.49 -8.69 19.82
N GLN A 132 5.17 -7.96 18.74
CA GLN A 132 3.82 -7.53 18.41
C GLN A 132 3.11 -8.50 17.47
N VAL A 133 3.81 -9.26 16.64
CA VAL A 133 3.21 -10.09 15.58
C VAL A 133 2.11 -11.01 16.09
N ASP A 134 2.34 -11.65 17.23
CA ASP A 134 1.39 -12.59 17.85
C ASP A 134 0.53 -11.95 18.96
N ALA A 135 0.61 -10.63 19.11
CA ALA A 135 -0.21 -9.92 20.08
C ALA A 135 -1.68 -9.85 19.59
N PRO A 136 -2.67 -10.03 20.47
CA PRO A 136 -4.08 -10.07 20.07
C PRO A 136 -4.62 -8.72 19.56
N TRP A 137 -3.88 -7.61 19.70
CA TRP A 137 -4.23 -6.31 19.10
C TRP A 137 -3.50 -6.05 17.77
N ALA A 138 -2.63 -6.95 17.32
CA ALA A 138 -1.81 -6.76 16.11
C ALA A 138 -2.66 -6.62 14.84
N SER A 139 -3.81 -7.31 14.81
CA SER A 139 -4.79 -7.23 13.73
C SER A 139 -5.37 -5.85 13.53
N ALA A 140 -5.18 -4.90 14.45
CA ALA A 140 -5.55 -3.52 14.22
C ALA A 140 -4.60 -2.78 13.27
N TYR A 141 -3.36 -3.24 13.07
CA TYR A 141 -2.37 -2.56 12.22
C TYR A 141 -2.38 -2.97 10.75
N GLY A 142 -3.15 -4.00 10.40
CA GLY A 142 -3.16 -4.51 9.03
C GLY A 142 -3.92 -5.81 8.88
N THR A 143 -3.51 -6.57 7.88
CA THR A 143 -4.11 -7.84 7.48
C THR A 143 -3.00 -8.73 6.91
N ASN A 144 -3.33 -9.95 6.48
CA ASN A 144 -2.39 -10.87 5.86
C ASN A 144 -2.94 -11.34 4.51
N LEU A 145 -3.09 -10.39 3.58
CA LEU A 145 -3.67 -10.67 2.26
C LEU A 145 -2.72 -11.45 1.35
N LEU A 146 -1.42 -11.41 1.64
CA LEU A 146 -0.38 -12.03 0.82
C LEU A 146 -0.10 -13.50 1.18
N ASP A 147 -0.76 -14.05 2.21
CA ASP A 147 -0.62 -15.47 2.59
C ASP A 147 -1.32 -16.43 1.63
N ASN A 148 -2.34 -15.97 0.90
CA ASN A 148 -3.19 -16.80 0.06
C ASN A 148 -3.14 -16.32 -1.41
N PRO A 149 -2.13 -16.74 -2.19
CA PRO A 149 -2.09 -16.44 -3.63
C PRO A 149 -3.31 -17.05 -4.36
N PRO A 150 -3.74 -16.51 -5.52
CA PRO A 150 -2.96 -15.65 -6.43
C PRO A 150 -3.36 -14.16 -6.46
N HIS A 151 -4.23 -13.69 -5.57
CA HIS A 151 -4.96 -12.42 -5.77
C HIS A 151 -4.09 -11.16 -5.99
N PHE A 152 -2.81 -11.18 -5.58
CA PHE A 152 -1.90 -10.04 -5.66
C PHE A 152 -0.57 -10.35 -6.38
N SER A 153 -0.48 -11.47 -7.12
CA SER A 153 0.81 -11.93 -7.68
C SER A 153 1.43 -11.01 -8.74
N ASN A 154 0.64 -10.11 -9.32
CA ASN A 154 1.05 -9.11 -10.32
C ASN A 154 1.39 -7.74 -9.70
N VAL A 155 1.22 -7.57 -8.39
CA VAL A 155 1.68 -6.38 -7.67
C VAL A 155 3.18 -6.50 -7.44
N LYS A 156 3.97 -5.65 -8.09
CA LYS A 156 5.44 -5.69 -7.98
C LYS A 156 5.92 -5.08 -6.67
N THR A 157 5.31 -3.96 -6.29
CA THR A 157 5.68 -3.22 -5.07
C THR A 157 4.42 -2.83 -4.30
N TRP A 158 4.48 -2.95 -2.98
CA TRP A 158 3.45 -2.49 -2.07
C TRP A 158 4.05 -1.57 -1.02
N ILE A 159 3.57 -0.32 -0.98
CA ILE A 159 3.98 0.68 0.00
C ILE A 159 2.89 0.75 1.07
N SER A 160 3.24 0.59 2.35
CA SER A 160 2.28 0.63 3.45
C SER A 160 2.75 1.44 4.65
N GLY A 161 1.80 1.86 5.47
CA GLY A 161 2.02 2.62 6.70
C GLY A 161 1.53 1.89 7.96
N MET A 162 0.94 2.67 8.87
CA MET A 162 0.26 2.29 10.12
C MET A 162 1.13 1.67 11.24
N THR A 163 2.08 0.82 10.90
CA THR A 163 2.86 0.05 11.88
C THR A 163 3.88 0.87 12.65
N GLY A 164 4.21 2.08 12.20
CA GLY A 164 5.32 2.88 12.73
C GLY A 164 6.70 2.38 12.32
N ARG A 165 6.81 1.24 11.64
CA ARG A 165 8.09 0.58 11.34
C ARG A 165 8.59 0.92 9.94
N THR A 166 9.89 1.16 9.78
CA THR A 166 10.55 1.20 8.47
C THR A 166 11.08 -0.19 8.12
N HIS A 167 10.76 -0.68 6.92
CA HIS A 167 11.19 -2.00 6.46
C HIS A 167 11.14 -2.10 4.94
N GLU A 168 11.89 -3.06 4.41
CA GLU A 168 11.77 -3.52 3.02
C GLU A 168 12.03 -5.02 2.99
N PHE A 169 11.07 -5.79 2.49
CA PHE A 169 11.18 -7.24 2.38
C PHE A 169 10.36 -7.75 1.20
N LYS A 170 10.61 -9.00 0.78
CA LYS A 170 9.90 -9.62 -0.34
C LYS A 170 8.98 -10.73 0.16
N LYS A 171 7.74 -10.76 -0.31
CA LYS A 171 6.79 -11.85 -0.10
C LYS A 171 6.23 -12.31 -1.44
N GLY A 172 6.54 -13.54 -1.84
CA GLY A 172 6.24 -14.02 -3.19
C GLY A 172 6.94 -13.16 -4.25
N ASN A 173 6.16 -12.56 -5.15
CA ASN A 173 6.65 -11.65 -6.20
C ASN A 173 6.60 -10.16 -5.82
N THR A 174 6.02 -9.84 -4.67
CA THR A 174 5.81 -8.46 -4.23
C THR A 174 6.90 -8.01 -3.27
N THR A 175 7.48 -6.83 -3.51
CA THR A 175 8.35 -6.13 -2.56
C THR A 175 7.50 -5.21 -1.70
N LEU A 176 7.51 -5.41 -0.39
CA LEU A 176 6.81 -4.57 0.59
C LEU A 176 7.77 -3.53 1.14
N VAL A 177 7.33 -2.28 1.17
CA VAL A 177 8.13 -1.12 1.58
C VAL A 177 7.35 -0.27 2.57
N SER A 178 8.01 0.14 3.65
CA SER A 178 7.55 1.17 4.56
C SER A 178 8.72 2.06 4.95
N ASN A 179 8.48 3.37 5.08
CA ASN A 179 9.48 4.36 5.49
C ASN A 179 8.87 5.31 6.53
N GLN A 180 8.43 4.75 7.66
CA GLN A 180 7.76 5.47 8.74
C GLN A 180 8.77 5.93 9.80
N ARG A 181 8.58 7.16 10.30
CA ARG A 181 9.43 7.77 11.33
C ARG A 181 9.24 7.13 12.72
N GLY A 182 8.19 6.35 12.94
CA GLY A 182 7.80 5.84 14.26
C GLY A 182 6.72 6.67 14.94
N ARG A 183 6.30 6.26 16.14
CA ARG A 183 5.27 6.95 16.94
C ARG A 183 5.88 7.90 17.96
N GLU A 184 5.10 8.87 18.41
CA GLU A 184 5.49 9.73 19.53
C GLU A 184 5.69 8.88 20.79
N GLY A 185 6.83 9.05 21.48
CA GLY A 185 7.24 8.23 22.63
C GLY A 185 8.14 7.03 22.28
N GLU A 186 8.18 6.59 21.03
CA GLU A 186 9.24 5.72 20.51
C GLU A 186 10.44 6.62 20.19
N HIS A 187 11.20 6.99 21.23
CA HIS A 187 12.26 7.99 21.17
C HIS A 187 13.19 7.82 19.96
N VAL A 188 12.98 8.62 18.90
CA VAL A 188 14.00 9.01 17.91
C VAL A 188 14.79 7.83 17.32
N THR A 189 14.21 6.63 17.23
CA THR A 189 14.85 5.48 16.60
C THR A 189 14.62 5.58 15.11
N GLY A 190 15.62 6.03 14.37
CA GLY A 190 15.54 6.09 12.91
C GLY A 190 16.05 7.37 12.28
N LEU A 191 16.45 8.40 13.03
CA LEU A 191 17.17 9.53 12.40
C LEU A 191 18.55 9.04 11.96
N LEU A 192 18.79 9.15 10.65
CA LEU A 192 20.08 8.87 10.06
C LEU A 192 21.17 9.73 10.68
N LYS A 193 22.32 9.11 10.94
CA LYS A 193 23.58 9.81 11.22
C LYS A 193 24.39 9.91 9.94
N ASP A 194 25.16 10.99 9.82
CA ASP A 194 26.07 11.15 8.68
C ASP A 194 27.09 10.01 8.63
N GLY A 195 27.45 9.57 7.41
CA GLY A 195 28.45 8.54 7.18
C GLY A 195 28.00 7.09 7.41
N MET A 196 26.73 6.84 7.68
CA MET A 196 26.19 5.46 7.76
C MET A 196 26.25 4.75 6.40
N SER A 197 26.68 3.49 6.40
CA SER A 197 26.59 2.60 5.24
C SER A 197 25.14 2.19 4.96
N GLU A 198 24.82 1.80 3.72
CA GLU A 198 23.47 1.35 3.33
C GLU A 198 22.95 0.19 4.20
N LYS A 199 23.84 -0.72 4.63
CA LYS A 199 23.48 -1.81 5.55
C LYS A 199 23.02 -1.30 6.91
N GLN A 200 23.63 -0.22 7.41
CA GLN A 200 23.27 0.37 8.70
C GLN A 200 21.99 1.20 8.60
N LYS A 201 21.63 1.69 7.40
CA LYS A 201 20.36 2.40 7.15
C LYS A 201 19.18 1.45 7.02
N ALA A 202 19.41 0.17 6.77
CA ALA A 202 18.34 -0.81 6.61
C ALA A 202 17.44 -0.84 7.86
N GLY A 203 16.14 -0.66 7.65
CA GLY A 203 15.14 -0.60 8.73
C GLY A 203 15.03 0.74 9.45
N LEU A 204 15.79 1.77 9.04
CA LEU A 204 15.70 3.12 9.60
C LEU A 204 14.96 4.05 8.64
N PHE A 205 14.20 4.98 9.23
CA PHE A 205 13.57 6.07 8.50
C PHE A 205 14.62 6.91 7.76
N ASP A 206 14.41 7.15 6.48
CA ASP A 206 15.31 7.98 5.68
C ASP A 206 14.49 8.87 4.74
N VAL A 207 14.56 10.19 4.96
CA VAL A 207 13.87 11.19 4.13
C VAL A 207 14.37 11.21 2.69
N MET A 208 15.61 10.76 2.46
CA MET A 208 16.25 10.66 1.15
C MET A 208 16.07 9.27 0.52
N ARG A 209 15.34 8.36 1.17
CA ARG A 209 15.14 7.00 0.65
C ARG A 209 14.43 7.04 -0.69
N VAL A 210 15.02 6.34 -1.66
CA VAL A 210 14.41 6.09 -2.97
C VAL A 210 14.22 4.58 -3.13
N SER A 211 12.97 4.15 -3.24
CA SER A 211 12.65 2.76 -3.57
C SER A 211 12.69 2.55 -5.07
N LYS A 212 13.48 1.57 -5.50
CA LYS A 212 13.57 1.19 -6.92
C LYS A 212 12.37 0.32 -7.25
N LEU A 213 11.57 0.76 -8.23
CA LEU A 213 10.43 0.03 -8.77
C LEU A 213 10.86 -0.86 -9.93
#